data_AF-A0A9Q8QKE4-F1
#
_entry.id   AF-A0A9Q8QKE4-F1
#
_cell.length_a   1.000
_cell.length_b   1.000
_cell.length_c   1.000
_cell.angle_alpha   90.00
_cell.angle_beta   90.00
_cell.angle_gamma   90.00
#
_symmetry.space_group_name_H-M   'P 1'
#
loop_
_entity.id
_entity.type
_entity.pdbx_description
1 polymer ?
#
loop_
_entity_poly.entity_id
_entity_poly.type
_entity_poly.pdbx_seq_one_letter_code
_entity_poly.pdbx_strand_id
1 'polypeptide(L)'
;MNEAKPPKPQCGGGGASKEEYDLALHTAGLFMVLAASCIGCGFPVVAKKIKWLKIPPKVFFACKHFGTGVLIATAFVHLLPTAFSSLNDPCLPDLFTDDYPALPGVIMMGSLFILFVIEMWLNAKTGGHSHGGPTGETIVHEHEHAQNPVPPAYPFGLAQKPDSMVTEYPLEKEHQPRGYRGASSIYTQAGPPNPYSDEGKRDSLSTMPAWFIVFYEQYVRQQNLMVDLIHANGGNGSDKEEPAPAPEPHVDEENQLVDPAVYRKMSTNITLLEGGILFHSVFVGMTVSITIDGFVILLIAILFHQMFEGLGLGSRIAAVPYPKGSIKPWLLVVAFGTTAPIGQAIGLITRGSYDPQSAFGLIIVGLFNAISSGLLIYAALVDLLAEDFLSEEANRLMNKKKKAQAFGWVLLGAIGMAIVGAFA
;
A
#
# COMPACT_ATOMS: atom_id res chain seq x y z
N MET A 1 -23.21 37.34 -32.01
CA MET A 1 -22.90 36.39 -33.10
C MET A 1 -22.57 35.08 -32.41
N ASN A 2 -23.50 34.12 -32.41
CA ASN A 2 -23.20 32.77 -31.93
C ASN A 2 -22.42 32.11 -33.07
N GLU A 3 -21.09 32.02 -32.96
CA GLU A 3 -20.32 31.17 -33.85
C GLU A 3 -20.85 29.75 -33.68
N ALA A 4 -21.55 29.25 -34.69
CA ALA A 4 -21.99 27.87 -34.72
C ALA A 4 -20.74 26.99 -34.75
N LYS A 5 -20.53 26.22 -33.67
CA LYS A 5 -19.42 25.28 -33.55
C LYS A 5 -19.43 24.37 -34.78
N PRO A 6 -18.27 24.15 -35.46
CA PRO A 6 -18.23 23.28 -36.63
C PRO A 6 -18.79 21.89 -36.27
N PRO A 7 -19.48 21.22 -37.21
CA PRO A 7 -20.03 19.89 -36.97
C PRO A 7 -18.91 18.93 -36.56
N LYS A 8 -19.13 18.16 -35.49
CA LYS A 8 -18.13 17.21 -34.99
C LYS A 8 -17.81 16.14 -36.04
N PRO A 9 -16.55 15.67 -36.11
CA PRO A 9 -16.21 14.54 -36.95
C PRO A 9 -16.98 13.30 -36.53
N GLN A 10 -17.31 12.43 -37.48
CA GLN A 10 -17.96 11.16 -37.19
C GLN A 10 -16.97 10.22 -36.48
N CYS A 11 -17.38 9.62 -35.36
CA CYS A 11 -16.59 8.55 -34.74
C CYS A 11 -16.64 7.28 -35.60
N GLY A 12 -15.49 6.65 -35.77
CA GLY A 12 -15.34 5.43 -36.55
C GLY A 12 -15.46 5.65 -38.06
N GLY A 13 -15.28 4.58 -38.82
CA GLY A 13 -15.35 4.63 -40.28
C GLY A 13 -14.03 4.99 -40.99
N GLY A 14 -12.90 4.96 -40.27
CA GLY A 14 -11.58 4.89 -40.87
C GLY A 14 -11.48 3.57 -41.65
N GLY A 15 -11.71 3.65 -42.96
CA GLY A 15 -11.67 2.48 -43.83
C GLY A 15 -10.36 1.74 -43.62
N ALA A 16 -10.44 0.44 -43.33
CA ALA A 16 -9.31 -0.46 -43.39
C ALA A 16 -8.53 -0.10 -44.66
N SER A 17 -7.24 0.24 -44.49
CA SER A 17 -6.33 0.33 -45.62
C SER A 17 -6.57 -0.93 -46.47
N LYS A 18 -6.51 -0.81 -47.80
CA LYS A 18 -6.60 -1.98 -48.70
C LYS A 18 -5.39 -2.93 -48.54
N GLU A 19 -4.71 -2.89 -47.41
CA GLU A 19 -3.70 -3.87 -47.05
C GLU A 19 -4.41 -5.18 -46.68
N GLU A 20 -3.92 -6.26 -47.28
CA GLU A 20 -4.47 -7.60 -47.10
C GLU A 20 -4.18 -8.07 -45.67
N TYR A 21 -5.23 -8.33 -44.90
CA TYR A 21 -5.10 -8.78 -43.52
C TYR A 21 -4.49 -10.20 -43.46
N ASP A 22 -3.27 -10.31 -42.92
CA ASP A 22 -2.62 -11.61 -42.73
C ASP A 22 -3.07 -12.26 -41.41
N LEU A 23 -4.11 -13.09 -41.50
CA LEU A 23 -4.64 -13.85 -40.37
C LEU A 23 -3.61 -14.81 -39.75
N ALA A 24 -2.72 -15.38 -40.56
CA ALA A 24 -1.72 -16.33 -40.06
C ALA A 24 -0.68 -15.61 -39.20
N LEU A 25 -0.24 -14.42 -39.64
CA LEU A 25 0.71 -13.59 -38.89
C LEU A 25 0.12 -13.10 -37.56
N HIS A 26 -1.14 -12.66 -37.54
CA HIS A 26 -1.81 -12.25 -36.30
C HIS A 26 -2.03 -13.43 -35.34
N THR A 27 -2.37 -14.61 -35.89
CA THR A 27 -2.51 -15.85 -35.10
C THR A 27 -1.16 -16.26 -34.50
N ALA A 28 -0.06 -16.17 -35.25
CA ALA A 28 1.28 -16.40 -34.72
C ALA A 28 1.65 -15.37 -33.64
N GLY A 29 1.28 -14.11 -33.85
CA GLY A 29 1.34 -13.02 -32.86
C GLY A 29 0.73 -13.40 -31.52
N LEU A 30 -0.47 -13.96 -31.53
CA LEU A 30 -1.17 -14.42 -30.33
C LEU A 30 -0.37 -15.43 -29.53
N PHE A 31 0.16 -16.47 -30.19
CA PHE A 31 0.96 -17.48 -29.51
C PHE A 31 2.29 -16.93 -28.99
N MET A 32 2.91 -15.99 -29.71
CA MET A 32 4.13 -15.32 -29.24
C MET A 32 3.86 -14.47 -27.99
N VAL A 33 2.76 -13.71 -27.96
CA VAL A 33 2.35 -12.92 -26.79
C VAL A 33 2.05 -13.84 -25.63
N LEU A 34 1.27 -14.91 -25.82
CA LEU A 34 0.99 -15.90 -24.78
C LEU A 34 2.28 -16.46 -24.16
N ALA A 35 3.25 -16.84 -25.00
CA ALA A 35 4.54 -17.37 -24.53
C ALA A 35 5.33 -16.30 -23.75
N ALA A 36 5.43 -15.08 -24.28
CA ALA A 36 6.13 -13.98 -23.64
C ALA A 36 5.52 -13.62 -22.26
N SER A 37 4.18 -13.53 -22.17
CA SER A 37 3.48 -13.25 -20.90
C SER A 37 3.73 -14.33 -19.86
N CYS A 38 3.59 -15.61 -20.27
CA CYS A 38 3.79 -16.75 -19.38
C CYS A 38 5.24 -16.83 -18.89
N ILE A 39 6.21 -16.57 -19.76
CA ILE A 39 7.63 -16.57 -19.39
C ILE A 39 7.94 -15.39 -18.47
N GLY A 40 7.51 -14.17 -18.81
CA GLY A 40 7.77 -12.96 -18.03
C GLY A 40 7.24 -13.06 -16.60
N CYS A 41 5.96 -13.43 -16.44
CA CYS A 41 5.32 -13.56 -15.13
C CYS A 41 5.67 -14.87 -14.40
N GLY A 42 5.80 -15.97 -15.14
CA GLY A 42 6.13 -17.27 -14.56
C GLY A 42 7.56 -17.36 -14.07
N PHE A 43 8.53 -16.69 -14.70
CA PHE A 43 9.94 -16.83 -14.37
C PHE A 43 10.27 -16.52 -12.88
N PRO A 44 9.86 -15.37 -12.30
CA PRO A 44 10.13 -15.10 -10.88
C PRO A 44 9.43 -16.07 -9.92
N VAL A 45 8.22 -16.51 -10.26
CA VAL A 45 7.43 -17.45 -9.44
C VAL A 45 8.05 -18.84 -9.45
N VAL A 46 8.42 -19.32 -10.63
CA VAL A 46 9.14 -20.59 -10.83
C VAL A 46 10.50 -20.57 -10.12
N ALA A 47 11.23 -19.46 -10.24
CA ALA A 47 12.52 -19.28 -9.60
C ALA A 47 12.49 -19.40 -8.07
N LYS A 48 11.40 -18.95 -7.43
CA LYS A 48 11.23 -19.10 -5.99
C LYS A 48 10.86 -20.54 -5.60
N LYS A 49 10.02 -21.21 -6.40
CA LYS A 49 9.50 -22.56 -6.08
C LYS A 49 10.46 -23.70 -6.40
N ILE A 50 11.22 -23.62 -7.49
CA ILE A 50 12.07 -24.72 -7.97
C ILE A 50 13.47 -24.62 -7.33
N LYS A 51 13.75 -25.49 -6.34
CA LYS A 51 15.03 -25.55 -5.62
C LYS A 51 16.27 -25.80 -6.48
N TRP A 52 16.10 -26.32 -7.71
CA TRP A 52 17.20 -26.52 -8.66
C TRP A 52 17.62 -25.22 -9.37
N LEU A 53 16.68 -24.26 -9.53
CA LEU A 53 16.95 -22.96 -10.13
C LEU A 53 17.36 -21.96 -9.04
N LYS A 54 18.55 -22.13 -8.45
CA LYS A 54 19.07 -21.21 -7.42
C LYS A 54 19.46 -19.87 -8.02
N ILE A 55 18.48 -18.98 -8.19
CA ILE A 55 18.74 -17.61 -8.64
C ILE A 55 19.44 -16.83 -7.52
N PRO A 56 20.57 -16.15 -7.80
CA PRO A 56 21.25 -15.36 -6.79
C PRO A 56 20.33 -14.24 -6.26
N PRO A 57 20.31 -13.97 -4.94
CA PRO A 57 19.45 -12.94 -4.34
C PRO A 57 19.57 -11.54 -4.98
N LYS A 58 20.74 -11.24 -5.57
CA LYS A 58 20.99 -10.00 -6.31
C LYS A 58 20.11 -9.86 -7.56
N VAL A 59 19.81 -10.95 -8.25
CA VAL A 59 18.95 -10.94 -9.45
C VAL A 59 17.50 -10.76 -9.04
N PHE A 60 17.03 -11.48 -8.00
CA PHE A 60 15.68 -11.27 -7.47
C PHE A 60 15.48 -9.82 -6.98
N PHE A 61 16.48 -9.26 -6.29
CA PHE A 61 16.50 -7.86 -5.89
C PHE A 61 16.39 -6.89 -7.08
N ALA A 62 17.16 -7.14 -8.16
CA ALA A 62 17.11 -6.34 -9.37
C ALA A 62 15.73 -6.45 -10.06
N CYS A 63 15.21 -7.67 -10.28
CA CYS A 63 13.90 -7.90 -10.90
C CYS A 63 12.76 -7.26 -10.11
N LYS A 64 12.78 -7.37 -8.78
CA LYS A 64 11.78 -6.77 -7.89
C LYS A 64 11.69 -5.25 -8.07
N HIS A 65 12.82 -4.56 -8.04
CA HIS A 65 12.86 -3.10 -8.14
C HIS A 65 12.70 -2.60 -9.58
N PHE A 66 13.27 -3.30 -10.56
CA PHE A 66 13.01 -3.07 -11.97
C PHE A 66 11.49 -3.15 -12.24
N GLY A 67 10.84 -4.18 -11.72
CA GLY A 67 9.40 -4.38 -11.81
C GLY A 67 8.57 -3.21 -11.28
N THR A 68 8.94 -2.64 -10.12
CA THR A 68 8.27 -1.44 -9.60
C THR A 68 8.33 -0.28 -10.59
N GLY A 69 9.51 -0.05 -11.18
CA GLY A 69 9.69 0.98 -12.20
C GLY A 69 8.82 0.76 -13.43
N VAL A 70 8.76 -0.49 -13.90
CA VAL A 70 7.90 -0.88 -15.02
C VAL A 70 6.44 -0.55 -14.71
N LEU A 71 5.90 -1.00 -13.57
CA LEU A 71 4.50 -0.76 -13.21
C LEU A 71 4.16 0.73 -13.08
N ILE A 72 5.07 1.54 -12.50
CA ILE A 72 4.90 3.00 -12.44
C ILE A 72 4.82 3.58 -13.86
N ALA A 73 5.73 3.18 -14.74
CA ALA A 73 5.74 3.66 -16.12
C ALA A 73 4.52 3.18 -16.91
N THR A 74 4.06 1.93 -16.74
CA THR A 74 2.82 1.44 -17.35
C THR A 74 1.66 2.37 -16.98
N ALA A 75 1.50 2.70 -15.69
CA ALA A 75 0.39 3.53 -15.25
C ALA A 75 0.46 4.96 -15.80
N PHE A 76 1.62 5.63 -15.69
CA PHE A 76 1.75 7.05 -16.08
C PHE A 76 1.98 7.31 -17.57
N VAL A 77 2.71 6.42 -18.25
CA VAL A 77 3.16 6.63 -19.64
C VAL A 77 2.25 5.92 -20.62
N HIS A 78 1.56 4.85 -20.22
CA HIS A 78 0.75 4.06 -21.12
C HIS A 78 -0.75 4.14 -20.79
N LEU A 79 -1.16 3.78 -19.58
CA LEU A 79 -2.59 3.75 -19.23
C LEU A 79 -3.23 5.13 -19.19
N LEU A 80 -2.60 6.06 -18.47
CA LEU A 80 -3.14 7.39 -18.31
C LEU A 80 -3.22 8.13 -19.65
N PRO A 81 -2.17 8.18 -20.49
CA PRO A 81 -2.25 8.89 -21.77
C PRO A 81 -3.21 8.22 -22.74
N THR A 82 -3.33 6.89 -22.75
CA THR A 82 -4.35 6.20 -23.57
C THR A 82 -5.76 6.53 -23.09
N ALA A 83 -5.98 6.69 -21.79
CA ALA A 83 -7.27 7.14 -21.26
C ALA A 83 -7.62 8.56 -21.72
N PHE A 84 -6.64 9.48 -21.66
CA PHE A 84 -6.82 10.86 -22.12
C PHE A 84 -7.06 10.96 -23.63
N SER A 85 -6.27 10.25 -24.44
CA SER A 85 -6.43 10.27 -25.90
C SER A 85 -7.75 9.65 -26.36
N SER A 86 -8.23 8.59 -25.69
CA SER A 86 -9.49 7.94 -26.07
C SER A 86 -10.72 8.75 -25.66
N LEU A 87 -10.75 9.29 -24.43
CA LEU A 87 -11.91 10.05 -23.94
C LEU A 87 -11.96 11.48 -24.49
N ASN A 88 -10.83 12.08 -24.85
CA ASN A 88 -10.80 13.45 -25.40
C ASN A 88 -10.82 13.47 -26.94
N ASP A 89 -11.25 12.38 -27.58
CA ASP A 89 -11.38 12.34 -29.05
C ASP A 89 -12.42 13.38 -29.53
N PRO A 90 -12.11 14.21 -30.54
CA PRO A 90 -12.99 15.28 -31.02
C PRO A 90 -14.35 14.79 -31.53
N CYS A 91 -14.50 13.49 -31.83
CA CYS A 91 -15.75 12.89 -32.26
C CYS A 91 -16.75 12.68 -31.11
N LEU A 92 -16.29 12.67 -29.85
CA LEU A 92 -17.12 12.42 -28.66
C LEU A 92 -17.94 13.65 -28.23
N PRO A 93 -18.95 13.49 -27.36
CA PRO A 93 -19.76 14.61 -26.85
C PRO A 93 -18.92 15.71 -26.17
N ASP A 94 -19.41 16.96 -26.21
CA ASP A 94 -18.72 18.15 -25.65
C ASP A 94 -18.29 17.98 -24.19
N LEU A 95 -19.03 17.16 -23.42
CA LEU A 95 -18.69 16.80 -22.04
C LEU A 95 -17.25 16.33 -21.89
N PHE A 96 -16.79 15.47 -22.80
CA PHE A 96 -15.48 14.85 -22.72
C PHE A 96 -14.37 15.71 -23.35
N THR A 97 -14.71 16.59 -24.29
CA THR A 97 -13.71 17.36 -25.05
C THR A 97 -13.56 18.79 -24.55
N ASP A 98 -14.65 19.54 -24.45
CA ASP A 98 -14.62 20.99 -24.26
C ASP A 98 -15.09 21.40 -22.87
N ASP A 99 -16.14 20.74 -22.35
CA ASP A 99 -16.70 21.10 -21.06
C ASP A 99 -15.83 20.57 -19.91
N TYR A 100 -15.28 19.36 -20.05
CA TYR A 100 -14.44 18.75 -19.01
C TYR A 100 -13.40 17.73 -19.52
N PRO A 101 -12.34 18.18 -20.23
CA PRO A 101 -11.26 17.31 -20.74
C PRO A 101 -10.43 16.61 -19.65
N ALA A 102 -10.60 17.01 -18.39
CA ALA A 102 -9.97 16.38 -17.23
C ALA A 102 -10.74 15.16 -16.68
N LEU A 103 -11.86 14.76 -17.32
CA LEU A 103 -12.67 13.62 -16.90
C LEU A 103 -11.88 12.32 -16.69
N PRO A 104 -10.92 11.93 -17.57
CA PRO A 104 -10.10 10.74 -17.36
C PRO A 104 -9.31 10.80 -16.04
N GLY A 105 -8.80 11.98 -15.69
CA GLY A 105 -8.12 12.24 -14.43
C GLY A 105 -9.04 12.09 -13.21
N VAL A 106 -10.30 12.51 -13.31
CA VAL A 106 -11.29 12.32 -12.23
C VAL A 106 -11.62 10.85 -12.03
N ILE A 107 -11.81 10.09 -13.11
CA ILE A 107 -12.05 8.64 -13.06
C ILE A 107 -10.86 7.93 -12.39
N MET A 108 -9.64 8.26 -12.82
CA MET A 108 -8.40 7.76 -12.25
C MET A 108 -8.33 8.07 -10.74
N MET A 109 -8.52 9.34 -10.36
CA MET A 109 -8.50 9.76 -8.95
C MET A 109 -9.58 9.04 -8.12
N GLY A 110 -10.79 8.88 -8.67
CA GLY A 110 -11.88 8.14 -8.02
C GLY A 110 -11.51 6.69 -7.75
N SER A 111 -10.92 6.00 -8.73
CA SER A 111 -10.47 4.61 -8.54
C SER A 111 -9.36 4.47 -7.49
N LEU A 112 -8.43 5.44 -7.42
CA LEU A 112 -7.39 5.49 -6.40
C LEU A 112 -7.98 5.65 -5.00
N PHE A 113 -8.92 6.58 -4.81
CA PHE A 113 -9.57 6.75 -3.50
C PHE A 113 -10.42 5.54 -3.10
N ILE A 114 -11.09 4.91 -4.08
CA ILE A 114 -11.85 3.68 -3.82
C ILE A 114 -10.90 2.58 -3.33
N LEU A 115 -9.74 2.39 -3.94
CA LEU A 115 -8.75 1.44 -3.43
C LEU A 115 -8.27 1.80 -2.03
N PHE A 116 -7.93 3.06 -1.79
CA PHE A 116 -7.50 3.50 -0.47
C PHE A 116 -8.56 3.20 0.61
N VAL A 117 -9.85 3.43 0.30
CA VAL A 117 -10.96 3.09 1.21
C VAL A 117 -11.07 1.57 1.40
N ILE A 118 -10.93 0.77 0.34
CA ILE A 118 -10.93 -0.69 0.43
C ILE A 118 -9.77 -1.17 1.33
N GLU A 119 -8.57 -0.64 1.16
CA GLU A 119 -7.42 -0.99 1.98
C GLU A 119 -7.58 -0.55 3.42
N MET A 120 -8.07 0.66 3.66
CA MET A 120 -8.36 1.16 5.00
C MET A 120 -9.38 0.25 5.70
N TRP A 121 -10.43 -0.17 5.00
CA TRP A 121 -11.44 -1.09 5.52
C TRP A 121 -10.87 -2.49 5.80
N LEU A 122 -10.03 -3.01 4.90
CA LEU A 122 -9.35 -4.28 5.11
C LEU A 122 -8.40 -4.21 6.31
N ASN A 123 -7.59 -3.16 6.42
CA ASN A 123 -6.67 -2.96 7.55
C ASN A 123 -7.44 -2.86 8.88
N ALA A 124 -8.58 -2.17 8.91
CA ALA A 124 -9.44 -2.10 10.10
C ALA A 124 -10.00 -3.48 10.52
N LYS A 125 -10.38 -4.32 9.55
CA LYS A 125 -10.92 -5.66 9.82
C LYS A 125 -9.85 -6.69 10.17
N THR A 126 -8.59 -6.44 9.82
CA THR A 126 -7.48 -7.40 10.04
C THR A 126 -6.71 -7.15 11.34
N GLY A 127 -7.18 -6.23 12.20
CA GLY A 127 -6.75 -6.15 13.60
C GLY A 127 -5.29 -5.71 13.81
N GLY A 128 -4.84 -4.66 13.11
CA GLY A 128 -3.52 -4.08 13.38
C GLY A 128 -3.51 -3.30 14.70
N HIS A 129 -2.72 -3.74 15.68
CA HIS A 129 -2.37 -2.93 16.85
C HIS A 129 -1.45 -1.77 16.42
N SER A 130 -2.05 -0.66 15.95
CA SER A 130 -1.31 0.57 15.66
C SER A 130 -1.09 1.34 16.95
N HIS A 131 0.14 1.33 17.47
CA HIS A 131 0.59 2.29 18.47
C HIS A 131 0.93 3.60 17.79
N GLY A 132 -0.01 4.55 17.84
CA GLY A 132 0.12 5.88 17.23
C GLY A 132 -1.08 6.19 16.35
N GLY A 133 -2.13 6.74 16.96
CA GLY A 133 -3.34 7.13 16.25
C GLY A 133 -3.13 8.41 15.43
N PRO A 134 -3.81 8.55 14.28
CA PRO A 134 -3.80 9.77 13.45
C PRO A 134 -4.46 10.98 14.12
N THR A 135 -5.02 10.81 15.32
CA THR A 135 -5.66 11.85 16.14
C THR A 135 -4.66 12.74 16.87
N GLY A 136 -3.36 12.43 16.83
CA GLY A 136 -2.32 13.29 17.42
C GLY A 136 -2.30 13.30 18.96
N GLU A 137 -3.06 12.44 19.63
CA GLU A 137 -3.11 12.35 21.09
C GLU A 137 -1.78 11.94 21.75
N THR A 138 -0.81 11.46 20.97
CA THR A 138 0.52 11.10 21.46
C THR A 138 1.55 12.23 21.42
N ILE A 139 1.24 13.40 20.83
CA ILE A 139 2.19 14.54 20.75
C ILE A 139 2.32 15.28 22.10
N VAL A 140 1.45 15.01 23.08
CA VAL A 140 1.43 15.75 24.36
C VAL A 140 2.23 15.06 25.48
N HIS A 141 2.72 13.83 25.29
CA HIS A 141 3.49 13.11 26.31
C HIS A 141 4.85 12.64 25.80
N GLU A 142 5.74 13.58 25.49
CA GLU A 142 7.17 13.28 25.45
C GLU A 142 7.95 14.35 26.20
N HIS A 143 8.10 14.18 27.51
CA HIS A 143 9.30 14.58 28.25
C HIS A 143 9.47 13.72 29.51
N GLU A 144 10.65 13.08 29.57
CA GLU A 144 11.33 12.49 30.73
C GLU A 144 10.79 11.20 31.35
N HIS A 145 11.42 10.07 31.01
CA HIS A 145 12.02 9.23 32.06
C HIS A 145 13.32 8.57 31.59
N ALA A 146 14.36 8.85 32.38
CA ALA A 146 15.75 8.47 32.20
C ALA A 146 15.98 6.96 32.25
N GLN A 147 16.87 6.49 31.37
CA GLN A 147 17.59 5.23 31.55
C GLN A 147 18.64 5.41 32.65
N ASN A 148 18.55 4.62 33.72
CA ASN A 148 19.72 4.23 34.52
C ASN A 148 19.78 2.70 34.60
N PRO A 149 20.96 2.08 34.37
CA PRO A 149 21.10 0.64 34.21
C PRO A 149 21.09 -0.12 35.54
N VAL A 150 20.39 -1.25 35.58
CA VAL A 150 20.41 -2.23 36.69
C VAL A 150 21.55 -3.23 36.47
N PRO A 151 22.43 -3.50 37.45
CA PRO A 151 23.46 -4.54 37.31
C PRO A 151 22.90 -5.96 37.55
N PRO A 152 23.59 -7.02 37.06
CA PRO A 152 23.00 -8.35 36.94
C PRO A 152 22.98 -9.16 38.25
N ALA A 153 21.96 -10.00 38.39
CA ALA A 153 21.79 -10.94 39.49
C ALA A 153 22.67 -12.20 39.30
N TYR A 154 23.30 -12.68 40.38
CA TYR A 154 23.91 -14.01 40.48
C TYR A 154 23.02 -14.95 41.33
N PRO A 155 23.13 -16.29 41.16
CA PRO A 155 22.17 -17.24 41.73
C PRO A 155 22.62 -17.91 43.03
N PHE A 156 21.60 -18.34 43.80
CA PHE A 156 21.55 -19.50 44.71
C PHE A 156 22.14 -19.44 46.14
N GLY A 157 21.30 -19.78 47.14
CA GLY A 157 21.65 -20.73 48.21
C GLY A 157 21.93 -20.23 49.64
N LEU A 158 21.00 -20.60 50.55
CA LEU A 158 21.19 -21.05 51.95
C LEU A 158 21.82 -20.16 53.03
N ALA A 159 20.98 -19.92 54.07
CA ALA A 159 21.23 -19.98 55.52
C ALA A 159 22.58 -19.47 56.11
N GLN A 160 22.48 -18.54 57.09
CA GLN A 160 22.99 -18.69 58.49
C GLN A 160 23.19 -17.32 59.17
N LYS A 161 22.54 -17.11 60.34
CA LYS A 161 22.95 -16.16 61.42
C LYS A 161 24.14 -16.79 62.17
N PRO A 162 25.09 -16.06 62.82
CA PRO A 162 24.81 -15.10 63.91
C PRO A 162 25.82 -13.92 64.13
N ASP A 163 25.45 -13.05 65.08
CA ASP A 163 26.18 -12.10 65.95
C ASP A 163 27.65 -11.68 65.68
N SER A 164 27.92 -10.35 65.75
CA SER A 164 28.73 -9.68 66.80
C SER A 164 29.40 -8.35 66.37
N MET A 165 29.65 -7.48 67.38
CA MET A 165 30.56 -6.30 67.47
C MET A 165 30.20 -4.98 66.73
N VAL A 166 29.70 -3.94 67.42
CA VAL A 166 30.34 -2.93 68.31
C VAL A 166 31.04 -1.80 67.53
N THR A 167 30.48 -0.58 67.55
CA THR A 167 31.16 0.63 68.09
C THR A 167 30.18 1.80 68.31
N GLU A 168 30.40 2.49 69.42
CA GLU A 168 29.66 3.57 70.11
C GLU A 168 30.08 4.97 69.60
N TYR A 169 29.24 6.03 69.64
CA TYR A 169 29.22 7.15 70.63
C TYR A 169 28.38 8.34 70.03
N PRO A 170 27.93 9.38 70.77
CA PRO A 170 27.28 9.40 72.10
C PRO A 170 26.00 10.30 72.19
N LEU A 171 25.12 9.93 73.14
CA LEU A 171 24.33 10.73 74.09
C LEU A 171 23.69 12.08 73.69
N GLU A 172 22.36 12.16 73.82
CA GLU A 172 21.73 12.99 74.87
C GLU A 172 20.33 12.53 75.30
N LYS A 173 20.01 12.86 76.56
CA LYS A 173 18.95 12.41 77.50
C LYS A 173 17.51 12.70 76.99
N GLU A 174 16.39 12.15 77.46
CA GLU A 174 15.96 11.89 78.84
C GLU A 174 14.58 11.14 78.89
N HIS A 175 14.42 10.24 79.86
CA HIS A 175 13.23 9.77 80.61
C HIS A 175 11.85 9.40 79.99
N GLN A 176 11.48 8.13 80.27
CA GLN A 176 10.18 7.39 80.34
C GLN A 176 9.09 8.01 81.28
N PRO A 177 7.84 7.45 81.47
CA PRO A 177 7.28 6.13 81.07
C PRO A 177 5.77 6.07 80.61
N ARG A 178 5.38 4.87 80.13
CA ARG A 178 4.10 4.12 80.27
C ARG A 178 2.72 4.82 80.12
N GLY A 179 1.85 4.20 79.30
CA GLY A 179 0.42 4.05 79.65
C GLY A 179 -0.55 3.99 78.47
N TYR A 180 -1.18 2.82 78.27
CA TYR A 180 -2.23 2.52 77.28
C TYR A 180 -3.51 3.36 77.46
N ARG A 181 -4.03 3.98 76.39
CA ARG A 181 -5.44 3.82 75.90
C ARG A 181 -5.69 4.56 74.58
N GLY A 182 -6.29 3.88 73.62
CA GLY A 182 -6.49 4.37 72.26
C GLY A 182 -7.47 5.54 72.11
N ALA A 183 -7.18 6.38 71.14
CA ALA A 183 -8.13 7.22 70.42
C ALA A 183 -7.54 7.57 69.05
N SER A 184 -8.38 7.46 68.02
CA SER A 184 -8.08 7.64 66.60
C SER A 184 -7.37 8.97 66.29
N SER A 185 -6.35 8.93 65.43
CA SER A 185 -5.82 10.13 64.78
C SER A 185 -5.29 9.79 63.39
N ILE A 186 -6.03 10.26 62.39
CA ILE A 186 -5.61 10.40 60.99
C ILE A 186 -4.38 11.30 60.99
N TYR A 187 -3.23 10.78 60.56
CA TYR A 187 -2.06 11.61 60.29
C TYR A 187 -1.83 11.67 58.78
N THR A 188 -2.19 12.82 58.24
CA THR A 188 -1.81 13.38 56.95
C THR A 188 -0.29 13.40 56.85
N GLN A 189 0.29 12.61 55.96
CA GLN A 189 1.74 12.62 55.73
C GLN A 189 2.11 13.84 54.87
N ALA A 190 2.83 14.77 55.48
CA ALA A 190 3.37 15.97 54.86
C ALA A 190 4.36 15.61 53.73
N GLY A 191 4.12 16.16 52.54
CA GLY A 191 5.01 16.06 51.39
C GLY A 191 6.28 16.93 51.54
N PRO A 192 7.30 16.69 50.69
CA PRO A 192 8.59 17.38 50.74
C PRO A 192 8.47 18.90 50.47
N PRO A 193 9.50 19.70 50.83
CA PRO A 193 9.42 21.15 50.83
C PRO A 193 9.10 21.72 49.45
N ASN A 194 8.14 22.63 49.43
CA ASN A 194 7.74 23.38 48.24
C ASN A 194 8.90 24.28 47.76
N PRO A 195 9.42 24.13 46.53
CA PRO A 195 10.52 24.95 46.03
C PRO A 195 10.10 26.39 45.66
N TYR A 196 8.86 26.79 45.95
CA TYR A 196 8.35 28.16 45.77
C TYR A 196 8.40 29.01 47.04
N SER A 197 9.40 28.85 47.90
CA SER A 197 9.76 29.84 48.91
C SER A 197 10.96 30.67 48.43
N ASP A 198 10.73 31.52 47.43
CA ASP A 198 11.57 32.70 47.27
C ASP A 198 10.71 33.87 46.80
N GLU A 199 10.65 34.90 47.65
CA GLU A 199 10.00 36.17 47.38
C GLU A 199 10.86 36.95 46.39
N GLY A 200 10.63 36.75 45.09
CA GLY A 200 11.30 37.56 44.09
C GLY A 200 11.02 37.13 42.67
N LYS A 201 10.29 37.98 41.94
CA LYS A 201 9.96 37.91 40.49
C LYS A 201 8.92 36.85 40.08
N ARG A 202 7.65 37.26 40.13
CA ARG A 202 6.65 36.82 39.14
C ARG A 202 6.34 38.00 38.22
N ASP A 203 7.12 38.14 37.18
CA ASP A 203 6.70 38.93 36.01
C ASP A 203 5.80 38.05 35.13
N SER A 204 4.70 38.64 34.65
CA SER A 204 3.74 38.12 33.65
C SER A 204 2.72 37.06 34.09
N LEU A 205 1.68 37.48 34.82
CA LEU A 205 0.36 36.84 34.76
C LEU A 205 -0.27 37.19 33.40
N SER A 206 -0.31 36.24 32.46
CA SER A 206 -1.21 36.36 31.31
C SER A 206 -2.62 36.08 31.79
N THR A 207 -3.38 37.12 32.15
CA THR A 207 -4.78 36.97 32.54
C THR A 207 -5.60 36.61 31.30
N MET A 208 -6.01 35.35 31.20
CA MET A 208 -7.02 34.97 30.23
C MET A 208 -8.30 35.77 30.53
N PRO A 209 -8.98 36.34 29.51
CA PRO A 209 -10.23 37.05 29.72
C PRO A 209 -11.26 36.19 30.46
N ALA A 210 -12.08 36.79 31.34
CA ALA A 210 -13.04 36.04 32.15
C ALA A 210 -14.02 35.19 31.30
N TRP A 211 -14.40 35.68 30.12
CA TRP A 211 -15.24 34.92 29.18
C TRP A 211 -14.52 33.66 28.66
N PHE A 212 -13.20 33.70 28.50
CA PHE A 212 -12.39 32.58 28.06
C PHE A 212 -12.23 31.54 29.19
N ILE A 213 -12.14 31.98 30.44
CA ILE A 213 -12.10 31.06 31.60
C ILE A 213 -13.41 30.27 31.68
N VAL A 214 -14.56 30.95 31.61
CA VAL A 214 -15.87 30.29 31.64
C VAL A 214 -16.06 29.37 30.42
N PHE A 215 -15.65 29.81 29.24
CA PHE A 215 -15.67 28.99 28.03
C PHE A 215 -14.77 27.75 28.16
N TYR A 216 -13.56 27.91 28.67
CA TYR A 216 -12.59 26.83 28.84
C TYR A 216 -13.06 25.81 29.88
N GLU A 217 -13.63 26.26 31.00
CA GLU A 217 -14.26 25.38 31.98
C GLU A 217 -15.44 24.61 31.38
N GLN A 218 -16.29 25.26 30.58
CA GLN A 218 -17.40 24.62 29.87
C GLN A 218 -16.90 23.56 28.88
N TYR A 219 -15.86 23.88 28.12
CA TYR A 219 -15.24 23.00 27.13
C TYR A 219 -14.61 21.76 27.78
N VAL A 220 -13.79 21.93 28.82
CA VAL A 220 -13.17 20.83 29.56
C VAL A 220 -14.23 19.94 30.21
N ARG A 221 -15.31 20.52 30.74
CA ARG A 221 -16.41 19.75 31.32
C ARG A 221 -17.18 18.94 30.28
N GLN A 222 -17.43 19.50 29.08
CA GLN A 222 -18.03 18.76 27.97
C GLN A 222 -17.13 17.64 27.46
N GLN A 223 -15.83 17.88 27.38
CA GLN A 223 -14.85 16.88 26.97
C GLN A 223 -14.82 15.71 27.96
N ASN A 224 -14.75 15.98 29.27
CA ASN A 224 -14.77 14.94 30.29
C ASN A 224 -16.09 14.15 30.28
N LEU A 225 -17.23 14.82 30.08
CA LEU A 225 -18.53 14.15 29.93
C LEU A 225 -18.59 13.26 28.69
N MET A 226 -18.02 13.68 27.55
CA MET A 226 -17.93 12.82 26.37
C MET A 226 -17.07 11.60 26.63
N VAL A 227 -15.90 11.78 27.25
CA VAL A 227 -14.98 10.70 27.58
C VAL A 227 -15.66 9.70 28.52
N ASP A 228 -16.35 10.18 29.57
CA ASP A 228 -17.12 9.34 30.49
C ASP A 228 -18.27 8.61 29.78
N LEU A 229 -18.98 9.26 28.84
CA LEU A 229 -20.03 8.62 28.04
C LEU A 229 -19.47 7.56 27.09
N ILE A 230 -18.29 7.79 26.50
CA ILE A 230 -17.58 6.82 25.66
C ILE A 230 -17.13 5.62 26.51
N HIS A 231 -16.63 5.85 27.72
CA HIS A 231 -16.27 4.78 28.64
C HIS A 231 -17.50 4.03 29.17
N ALA A 232 -18.61 4.73 29.42
CA ALA A 232 -19.87 4.13 29.86
C ALA A 232 -20.57 3.34 28.74
N ASN A 233 -20.46 3.78 27.48
CA ASN A 233 -21.05 3.11 26.32
C ASN A 233 -20.10 2.07 25.67
N GLY A 234 -18.81 2.10 26.01
CA GLY A 234 -17.82 1.08 25.67
C GLY A 234 -17.88 -0.17 26.56
N GLY A 235 -18.74 -0.16 27.60
CA GLY A 235 -19.02 -1.29 28.47
C GLY A 235 -20.43 -1.82 28.28
N ASN A 236 -20.55 -3.05 27.76
CA ASN A 236 -21.78 -3.87 27.63
C ASN A 236 -22.66 -3.63 26.39
N GLY A 237 -22.14 -4.07 25.25
CA GLY A 237 -22.92 -4.70 24.18
C GLY A 237 -22.24 -6.02 23.80
N SER A 238 -22.37 -7.04 24.67
CA SER A 238 -21.84 -8.38 24.40
C SER A 238 -22.87 -9.19 23.62
N ASP A 239 -23.01 -8.91 22.33
CA ASP A 239 -23.26 -9.99 21.40
C ASP A 239 -21.92 -10.73 21.29
N LYS A 240 -21.78 -11.81 22.08
CA LYS A 240 -20.70 -12.78 21.91
C LYS A 240 -20.93 -13.50 20.59
N GLU A 241 -20.62 -12.83 19.49
CA GLU A 241 -20.21 -13.53 18.30
C GLU A 241 -18.81 -14.06 18.61
N GLU A 242 -18.74 -15.37 18.86
CA GLU A 242 -17.51 -16.11 19.06
C GLU A 242 -16.52 -15.68 17.96
N PRO A 243 -15.37 -15.05 18.30
CA PRO A 243 -14.41 -14.68 17.28
C PRO A 243 -14.04 -15.98 16.58
N ALA A 244 -14.35 -16.04 15.27
CA ALA A 244 -13.96 -17.17 14.44
C ALA A 244 -12.50 -17.53 14.79
N PRO A 245 -12.18 -18.81 15.01
CA PRO A 245 -10.86 -19.21 15.47
C PRO A 245 -9.82 -18.51 14.61
N ALA A 246 -8.95 -17.73 15.28
CA ALA A 246 -7.91 -16.98 14.61
C ALA A 246 -7.17 -17.98 13.69
N PRO A 247 -7.10 -17.72 12.38
CA PRO A 247 -6.51 -18.67 11.45
C PRO A 247 -5.12 -19.05 11.95
N GLU A 248 -4.86 -20.35 12.09
CA GLU A 248 -3.58 -20.79 12.64
C GLU A 248 -2.43 -20.31 11.72
N PRO A 249 -1.29 -19.86 12.29
CA PRO A 249 -0.14 -19.45 11.50
C PRO A 249 0.28 -20.58 10.55
N HIS A 250 0.38 -20.29 9.25
CA HIS A 250 0.87 -21.27 8.28
C HIS A 250 2.36 -21.12 8.05
N VAL A 251 3.00 -22.22 7.67
CA VAL A 251 4.41 -22.25 7.29
C VAL A 251 4.53 -22.04 5.78
N ASP A 252 5.31 -21.04 5.36
CA ASP A 252 5.57 -20.78 3.95
C ASP A 252 6.59 -21.76 3.33
N GLU A 253 6.91 -21.58 2.04
CA GLU A 253 7.91 -22.40 1.34
C GLU A 253 9.33 -22.27 1.89
N GLU A 254 9.65 -21.17 2.57
CA GLU A 254 10.95 -20.90 3.20
C GLU A 254 11.00 -21.39 4.66
N ASN A 255 9.93 -22.06 5.10
CA ASN A 255 9.78 -22.64 6.43
C ASN A 255 9.67 -21.59 7.55
N GLN A 256 9.19 -20.39 7.22
CA GLN A 256 8.89 -19.30 8.16
C GLN A 256 7.42 -19.33 8.58
N LEU A 257 7.16 -18.96 9.83
CA LEU A 257 5.81 -18.76 10.35
C LEU A 257 5.27 -17.42 9.83
N VAL A 258 4.13 -17.46 9.16
CA VAL A 258 3.52 -16.28 8.55
C VAL A 258 2.27 -15.90 9.31
N ASP A 259 2.16 -14.63 9.66
CA ASP A 259 0.92 -14.08 10.21
C ASP A 259 -0.18 -14.12 9.13
N PRO A 260 -1.32 -14.78 9.37
CA PRO A 260 -2.44 -14.82 8.42
C PRO A 260 -2.95 -13.43 8.02
N ALA A 261 -2.82 -12.42 8.89
CA ALA A 261 -3.21 -11.04 8.59
C ALA A 261 -2.33 -10.44 7.48
N VAL A 262 -1.01 -10.62 7.59
CA VAL A 262 -0.02 -10.15 6.61
C VAL A 262 -0.22 -10.85 5.27
N TYR A 263 -0.44 -12.17 5.29
CA TYR A 263 -0.75 -12.94 4.09
C TYR A 263 -2.02 -12.43 3.40
N ARG A 264 -3.10 -12.20 4.16
CA ARG A 264 -4.37 -11.71 3.61
C ARG A 264 -4.21 -10.32 2.99
N LYS A 265 -3.48 -9.42 3.64
CA LYS A 265 -3.18 -8.08 3.13
C LYS A 265 -2.39 -8.17 1.82
N MET A 266 -1.22 -8.78 1.83
CA MET A 266 -0.36 -8.90 0.64
C MET A 266 -1.05 -9.65 -0.51
N SER A 267 -1.82 -10.71 -0.20
CA SER A 267 -2.58 -11.47 -1.19
C SER A 267 -3.75 -10.67 -1.78
N THR A 268 -4.35 -9.74 -1.04
CA THR A 268 -5.43 -8.90 -1.56
C THR A 268 -4.87 -7.77 -2.41
N ASN A 269 -3.80 -7.10 -1.95
CA ASN A 269 -3.14 -6.04 -2.70
C ASN A 269 -2.62 -6.54 -4.05
N ILE A 270 -1.99 -7.73 -4.10
CA ILE A 270 -1.53 -8.30 -5.37
C ILE A 270 -2.69 -8.67 -6.31
N THR A 271 -3.82 -9.13 -5.77
CA THR A 271 -5.00 -9.48 -6.59
C THR A 271 -5.65 -8.23 -7.15
N LEU A 272 -5.69 -7.13 -6.38
CA LEU A 272 -6.18 -5.83 -6.84
C LEU A 272 -5.27 -5.22 -7.90
N LEU A 273 -3.95 -5.29 -7.69
CA LEU A 273 -2.94 -4.84 -8.66
C LEU A 273 -3.07 -5.62 -9.97
N GLU A 274 -3.16 -6.96 -9.90
CA GLU A 274 -3.38 -7.80 -11.07
C GLU A 274 -4.69 -7.44 -11.77
N GLY A 275 -5.79 -7.28 -11.03
CA GLY A 275 -7.09 -6.85 -11.58
C GLY A 275 -6.99 -5.58 -12.42
N GLY A 276 -6.24 -4.57 -11.96
CA GLY A 276 -5.99 -3.34 -12.71
C GLY A 276 -5.20 -3.58 -14.01
N ILE A 277 -4.21 -4.47 -13.99
CA ILE A 277 -3.44 -4.83 -15.19
C ILE A 277 -4.29 -5.64 -16.18
N LEU A 278 -5.12 -6.57 -15.70
CA LEU A 278 -5.89 -7.48 -16.55
C LEU A 278 -6.84 -6.73 -17.50
N PHE A 279 -7.58 -5.73 -17.00
CA PHE A 279 -8.50 -4.97 -17.84
C PHE A 279 -7.77 -4.28 -18.99
N HIS A 280 -6.62 -3.67 -18.70
CA HIS A 280 -5.78 -3.06 -19.72
C HIS A 280 -5.30 -4.09 -20.76
N SER A 281 -4.79 -5.24 -20.30
CA SER A 281 -4.24 -6.28 -21.18
C SER A 281 -5.27 -6.85 -22.17
N VAL A 282 -6.57 -6.87 -21.82
CA VAL A 282 -7.63 -7.30 -22.77
C VAL A 282 -7.73 -6.34 -23.96
N PHE A 283 -7.77 -5.03 -23.69
CA PHE A 283 -7.89 -4.02 -24.75
C PHE A 283 -6.63 -3.94 -25.59
N VAL A 284 -5.45 -4.05 -24.99
CA VAL A 284 -4.18 -4.16 -25.74
C VAL A 284 -4.22 -5.35 -26.68
N GLY A 285 -4.66 -6.52 -26.20
CA GLY A 285 -4.80 -7.70 -27.03
C GLY A 285 -5.76 -7.49 -28.21
N MET A 286 -6.92 -6.87 -27.97
CA MET A 286 -7.86 -6.55 -29.05
C MET A 286 -7.23 -5.60 -30.07
N THR A 287 -6.57 -4.52 -29.64
CA THR A 287 -5.88 -3.57 -30.54
C THR A 287 -4.83 -4.25 -31.41
N VAL A 288 -3.98 -5.10 -30.82
CA VAL A 288 -2.96 -5.83 -31.58
C VAL A 288 -3.57 -6.72 -32.67
N SER A 289 -4.75 -7.29 -32.43
CA SER A 289 -5.39 -8.19 -33.41
C SER A 289 -6.04 -7.50 -34.61
N ILE A 290 -6.32 -6.21 -34.51
CA ILE A 290 -6.99 -5.42 -35.55
C ILE A 290 -6.05 -4.45 -36.27
N THR A 291 -4.86 -4.19 -35.71
CA THR A 291 -3.85 -3.33 -36.32
C THR A 291 -3.24 -4.01 -37.53
N ILE A 292 -3.35 -3.39 -38.70
CA ILE A 292 -2.75 -3.88 -39.95
C ILE A 292 -1.43 -3.16 -40.19
N ASP A 293 -1.50 -1.83 -40.32
CA ASP A 293 -0.36 -0.99 -40.60
C ASP A 293 0.64 -1.03 -39.42
N GLY A 294 1.88 -1.42 -39.68
CA GLY A 294 2.92 -1.46 -38.65
C GLY A 294 2.78 -2.61 -37.64
N PHE A 295 1.94 -3.61 -37.89
CA PHE A 295 1.69 -4.75 -36.99
C PHE A 295 2.97 -5.38 -36.43
N VAL A 296 4.00 -5.60 -37.25
CA VAL A 296 5.25 -6.24 -36.81
C VAL A 296 5.98 -5.41 -35.76
N ILE A 297 5.99 -4.09 -35.91
CA ILE A 297 6.64 -3.17 -34.96
C ILE A 297 5.86 -3.18 -33.65
N LEU A 298 4.54 -3.04 -33.73
CA LEU A 298 3.64 -3.12 -32.58
C LEU A 298 3.80 -4.46 -31.85
N LEU A 299 3.83 -5.57 -32.57
CA LEU A 299 3.98 -6.90 -32.00
C LEU A 299 5.31 -7.03 -31.25
N ILE A 300 6.42 -6.60 -31.84
CA ILE A 300 7.73 -6.63 -31.15
C ILE A 300 7.68 -5.78 -29.88
N ALA A 301 7.12 -4.58 -29.96
CA ALA A 301 6.98 -3.69 -28.81
C ALA A 301 6.13 -4.34 -27.70
N ILE A 302 4.98 -4.93 -28.05
CA ILE A 302 4.09 -5.62 -27.11
C ILE A 302 4.73 -6.86 -26.49
N LEU A 303 5.55 -7.61 -27.23
CA LEU A 303 6.29 -8.74 -26.64
C LEU A 303 7.23 -8.29 -25.51
N PHE A 304 7.95 -7.18 -25.71
CA PHE A 304 8.79 -6.60 -24.66
C PHE A 304 7.97 -5.96 -23.54
N HIS A 305 6.88 -5.25 -23.87
CA HIS A 305 5.96 -4.63 -22.92
C HIS A 305 5.44 -5.68 -21.94
N GLN A 306 4.87 -6.74 -22.50
CA GLN A 306 4.24 -7.83 -21.77
C GLN A 306 5.25 -8.64 -20.95
N MET A 307 6.47 -8.80 -21.46
CA MET A 307 7.55 -9.45 -20.71
C MET A 307 8.00 -8.60 -19.52
N PHE A 308 8.15 -7.28 -19.69
CA PHE A 308 8.55 -6.37 -18.60
C PHE A 308 7.46 -6.25 -17.54
N GLU A 309 6.21 -6.05 -17.95
CA GLU A 309 5.07 -5.99 -17.04
C GLU A 309 4.88 -7.32 -16.31
N GLY A 310 5.01 -8.44 -17.04
CA GLY A 310 5.00 -9.79 -16.47
C GLY A 310 6.12 -10.00 -15.46
N LEU A 311 7.35 -9.57 -15.75
CA LEU A 311 8.46 -9.65 -14.80
C LEU A 311 8.17 -8.87 -13.51
N GLY A 312 7.58 -7.67 -13.67
CA GLY A 312 7.18 -6.82 -12.55
C GLY A 312 6.13 -7.49 -11.67
N LEU A 313 5.00 -7.89 -12.25
CA LEU A 313 3.92 -8.59 -11.54
C LEU A 313 4.41 -9.92 -10.94
N GLY A 314 5.11 -10.73 -11.72
CA GLY A 314 5.64 -12.03 -11.31
C GLY A 314 6.57 -11.94 -10.11
N SER A 315 7.43 -10.90 -10.06
CA SER A 315 8.30 -10.66 -8.90
C SER A 315 7.52 -10.34 -7.62
N ARG A 316 6.34 -9.71 -7.75
CA ARG A 316 5.45 -9.39 -6.63
C ARG A 316 4.62 -10.57 -6.18
N ILE A 317 4.13 -11.37 -7.13
CA ILE A 317 3.53 -12.67 -6.83
C ILE A 317 4.55 -13.54 -6.09
N ALA A 318 5.79 -13.64 -6.58
CA ALA A 318 6.84 -14.40 -5.92
C ALA A 318 7.15 -13.89 -4.51
N ALA A 319 7.04 -12.59 -4.23
CA ALA A 319 7.29 -12.03 -2.91
C ALA A 319 6.26 -12.46 -1.85
N VAL A 320 5.03 -12.81 -2.24
CA VAL A 320 3.97 -13.20 -1.29
C VAL A 320 4.30 -14.54 -0.61
N PRO A 321 4.18 -14.64 0.74
CA PRO A 321 4.49 -15.86 1.48
C PRO A 321 3.33 -16.87 1.45
N TYR A 322 3.14 -17.52 0.30
CA TYR A 322 2.10 -18.53 0.13
C TYR A 322 2.34 -19.79 0.98
N PRO A 323 1.26 -20.46 1.46
CA PRO A 323 1.39 -21.76 2.09
C PRO A 323 1.95 -22.80 1.11
N LYS A 324 2.66 -23.80 1.65
CA LYS A 324 3.25 -24.89 0.86
C LYS A 324 2.18 -25.58 0.00
N GLY A 325 2.45 -25.71 -1.30
CA GLY A 325 1.52 -26.34 -2.26
C GLY A 325 0.36 -25.45 -2.74
N SER A 326 0.35 -24.15 -2.42
CA SER A 326 -0.70 -23.23 -2.90
C SER A 326 -0.72 -23.10 -4.42
N ILE A 327 -1.92 -23.24 -5.00
CA ILE A 327 -2.18 -23.10 -6.44
C ILE A 327 -2.34 -21.63 -6.84
N LYS A 328 -2.66 -20.74 -5.88
CA LYS A 328 -2.89 -19.31 -6.12
C LYS A 328 -1.83 -18.61 -6.99
N PRO A 329 -0.51 -18.70 -6.71
CA PRO A 329 0.50 -18.06 -7.56
C PRO A 329 0.46 -18.51 -9.02
N TRP A 330 0.12 -19.78 -9.27
CA TRP A 330 0.00 -20.31 -10.63
C TRP A 330 -1.26 -19.81 -11.33
N LEU A 331 -2.37 -19.66 -10.60
CA LEU A 331 -3.59 -19.06 -11.15
C LEU A 331 -3.36 -17.62 -11.57
N LEU A 332 -2.65 -16.83 -10.75
CA LEU A 332 -2.29 -15.44 -11.07
C LEU A 332 -1.41 -15.39 -12.35
N VAL A 333 -0.37 -16.22 -12.42
CA VAL A 333 0.49 -16.30 -13.62
C VAL A 333 -0.31 -16.66 -14.88
N VAL A 334 -1.24 -17.63 -14.78
CA VAL A 334 -2.09 -18.03 -15.91
C VAL A 334 -3.10 -16.94 -16.26
N ALA A 335 -3.70 -16.27 -15.27
CA ALA A 335 -4.64 -15.18 -15.49
C ALA A 335 -3.96 -14.04 -16.27
N PHE A 336 -2.82 -13.53 -15.78
CA PHE A 336 -2.02 -12.55 -16.51
C PHE A 336 -1.59 -13.05 -17.90
N GLY A 337 -1.08 -14.29 -17.97
CA GLY A 337 -0.55 -14.88 -19.19
C GLY A 337 -1.56 -14.99 -20.33
N THR A 338 -2.79 -15.35 -20.01
CA THR A 338 -3.85 -15.65 -20.99
C THR A 338 -4.73 -14.46 -21.34
N THR A 339 -4.71 -13.38 -20.54
CA THR A 339 -5.64 -12.27 -20.72
C THR A 339 -5.41 -11.49 -22.01
N ALA A 340 -4.17 -11.12 -22.35
CA ALA A 340 -3.87 -10.49 -23.63
C ALA A 340 -4.19 -11.39 -24.84
N PRO A 341 -3.81 -12.69 -24.84
CA PRO A 341 -4.25 -13.64 -25.88
C PRO A 341 -5.76 -13.80 -26.01
N ILE A 342 -6.51 -13.76 -24.91
CA ILE A 342 -7.98 -13.76 -24.94
C ILE A 342 -8.48 -12.49 -25.62
N GLY A 343 -7.91 -11.32 -25.28
CA GLY A 343 -8.17 -10.05 -25.97
C GLY A 343 -7.90 -10.15 -27.48
N GLN A 344 -6.74 -10.72 -27.87
CA GLN A 344 -6.40 -10.94 -29.27
C GLN A 344 -7.41 -11.86 -29.96
N ALA A 345 -7.79 -12.97 -29.33
CA ALA A 345 -8.78 -13.89 -29.88
C ALA A 345 -10.14 -13.20 -30.09
N ILE A 346 -10.59 -12.40 -29.12
CA ILE A 346 -11.82 -11.60 -29.23
C ILE A 346 -11.71 -10.65 -30.42
N GLY A 347 -10.63 -9.86 -30.51
CA GLY A 347 -10.48 -8.90 -31.59
C GLY A 347 -10.32 -9.55 -32.97
N LEU A 348 -9.70 -10.73 -33.08
CA LEU A 348 -9.68 -11.54 -34.31
C LEU A 348 -11.10 -11.94 -34.76
N ILE A 349 -11.96 -12.33 -33.81
CA ILE A 349 -13.35 -12.72 -34.08
C ILE A 349 -14.20 -11.50 -34.44
N THR A 350 -14.03 -10.39 -33.73
CA THR A 350 -14.87 -9.19 -33.85
C THR A 350 -14.34 -8.18 -34.86
N ARG A 351 -13.19 -8.41 -35.51
CA ARG A 351 -12.54 -7.47 -36.46
C ARG A 351 -13.44 -6.91 -37.55
N GLY A 352 -14.49 -7.64 -37.95
CA GLY A 352 -15.45 -7.21 -38.99
C GLY A 352 -16.64 -6.43 -38.45
N SER A 353 -16.88 -6.44 -37.14
CA SER A 353 -18.07 -5.89 -36.49
C SER A 353 -17.77 -4.86 -35.39
N TYR A 354 -16.54 -4.83 -34.86
CA TYR A 354 -16.10 -3.92 -33.82
C TYR A 354 -15.12 -2.90 -34.40
N ASP A 355 -15.46 -1.62 -34.28
CA ASP A 355 -14.58 -0.50 -34.60
C ASP A 355 -14.13 0.16 -33.28
N PRO A 356 -12.84 0.09 -32.89
CA PRO A 356 -12.33 0.73 -31.68
C PRO A 356 -12.40 2.24 -31.74
N GLN A 357 -12.44 2.83 -32.93
CA GLN A 357 -12.60 4.28 -33.13
C GLN A 357 -14.07 4.70 -33.07
N SER A 358 -15.01 3.76 -32.89
CA SER A 358 -16.40 4.10 -32.58
C SER A 358 -16.50 4.84 -31.24
N ALA A 359 -17.54 5.68 -31.10
CA ALA A 359 -17.78 6.43 -29.86
C ALA A 359 -17.84 5.53 -28.62
N PHE A 360 -18.51 4.38 -28.76
CA PHE A 360 -18.60 3.39 -27.68
C PHE A 360 -17.25 2.74 -27.36
N GLY A 361 -16.46 2.40 -28.39
CA GLY A 361 -15.11 1.84 -28.24
C GLY A 361 -14.20 2.78 -27.47
N LEU A 362 -14.13 4.05 -27.91
CA LEU A 362 -13.32 5.10 -27.29
C LEU A 362 -13.69 5.34 -25.81
N ILE A 363 -14.99 5.43 -25.51
CA ILE A 363 -15.47 5.62 -24.12
C ILE A 363 -15.06 4.44 -23.24
N ILE A 364 -15.28 3.21 -23.69
CA ILE A 364 -14.97 2.00 -22.92
C ILE A 364 -13.46 1.86 -22.69
N VAL A 365 -12.65 1.98 -23.75
CA VAL A 365 -11.19 1.90 -23.66
C VAL A 365 -10.66 2.96 -22.70
N GLY A 366 -11.10 4.20 -22.84
CA GLY A 366 -10.60 5.28 -22.00
C GLY A 366 -11.08 5.18 -20.54
N LEU A 367 -12.31 4.73 -20.29
CA LEU A 367 -12.83 4.49 -18.94
C LEU A 367 -12.03 3.40 -18.22
N PHE A 368 -11.85 2.23 -18.85
CA PHE A 368 -11.13 1.12 -18.23
C PHE A 368 -9.65 1.43 -18.05
N ASN A 369 -9.00 2.12 -18.99
CA ASN A 369 -7.61 2.56 -18.82
C ASN A 369 -7.47 3.63 -17.73
N ALA A 370 -8.42 4.56 -17.57
CA ALA A 370 -8.39 5.53 -16.48
C ALA A 370 -8.53 4.86 -15.10
N ILE A 371 -9.47 3.92 -14.96
CA ILE A 371 -9.63 3.12 -13.75
C ILE A 371 -8.35 2.34 -13.48
N SER A 372 -7.88 1.56 -14.45
CA SER A 372 -6.67 0.74 -14.33
C SER A 372 -5.44 1.56 -13.95
N SER A 373 -5.28 2.75 -14.55
CA SER A 373 -4.23 3.69 -14.21
C SER A 373 -4.29 4.13 -12.75
N GLY A 374 -5.48 4.48 -12.22
CA GLY A 374 -5.60 4.91 -10.84
C GLY A 374 -5.32 3.78 -9.85
N LEU A 375 -5.76 2.56 -10.17
CA LEU A 375 -5.45 1.36 -9.40
C LEU A 375 -3.94 1.11 -9.34
N LEU A 376 -3.28 1.15 -10.51
CA LEU A 376 -1.84 0.90 -10.63
C LEU A 376 -0.97 2.02 -10.05
N ILE A 377 -1.36 3.28 -10.19
CA ILE A 377 -0.64 4.40 -9.56
C ILE A 377 -0.63 4.23 -8.05
N TYR A 378 -1.78 3.92 -7.44
CA TYR A 378 -1.87 3.67 -6.01
C TYR A 378 -0.97 2.50 -5.60
N ALA A 379 -1.17 1.34 -6.23
CA ALA A 379 -0.41 0.14 -5.88
C ALA A 379 1.10 0.34 -6.08
N ALA A 380 1.52 0.94 -7.20
CA ALA A 380 2.92 1.11 -7.52
C ALA A 380 3.62 2.16 -6.64
N LEU A 381 2.96 3.27 -6.30
CA LEU A 381 3.55 4.31 -5.47
C LEU A 381 3.43 4.03 -3.97
N VAL A 382 2.26 3.61 -3.50
CA VAL A 382 1.96 3.40 -2.08
C VAL A 382 2.39 2.00 -1.64
N ASP A 383 1.85 0.95 -2.28
CA ASP A 383 2.11 -0.43 -1.82
C ASP A 383 3.49 -0.95 -2.18
N LEU A 384 4.08 -0.46 -3.28
CA LEU A 384 5.38 -0.95 -3.74
C LEU A 384 6.51 0.02 -3.44
N LEU A 385 6.46 1.27 -3.95
CA LEU A 385 7.60 2.18 -3.87
C LEU A 385 7.80 2.70 -2.44
N ALA A 386 6.75 3.17 -1.77
CA ALA A 386 6.86 3.65 -0.39
C ALA A 386 7.25 2.50 0.56
N GLU A 387 6.59 1.34 0.46
CA GLU A 387 6.91 0.18 1.28
C GLU A 387 8.35 -0.34 1.05
N ASP A 388 8.83 -0.38 -0.20
CA ASP A 388 10.17 -0.89 -0.52
C ASP A 388 11.32 0.03 -0.05
N PHE A 389 11.09 1.33 0.13
CA PHE A 389 12.15 2.32 0.39
C PHE A 389 12.00 3.11 1.70
N LEU A 390 10.76 3.40 2.10
CA LEU A 390 10.40 4.26 3.22
C LEU A 390 9.93 3.48 4.45
N SER A 391 9.66 2.18 4.33
CA SER A 391 9.33 1.34 5.49
C SER A 391 10.48 1.25 6.51
N GLU A 392 10.14 1.01 7.77
CA GLU A 392 11.11 0.78 8.85
C GLU A 392 12.02 -0.41 8.56
N GLU A 393 11.46 -1.46 7.95
CA GLU A 393 12.22 -2.63 7.53
C GLU A 393 13.27 -2.26 6.46
N ALA A 394 12.89 -1.45 5.45
CA ALA A 394 13.83 -0.97 4.45
C ALA A 394 14.94 -0.08 5.06
N ASN A 395 14.62 0.75 6.06
CA ASN A 395 15.60 1.54 6.79
C ASN A 395 16.57 0.68 7.62
N ARG A 396 16.08 -0.43 8.18
CA ARG A 396 16.91 -1.36 8.97
C ARG A 396 17.78 -2.28 8.12
N LEU A 397 17.28 -2.75 6.98
CA LEU A 397 17.95 -3.75 6.13
C LEU A 397 18.83 -3.16 5.02
N MET A 398 18.55 -1.93 4.55
CA MET A 398 19.25 -1.35 3.39
C MET A 398 20.18 -0.20 3.77
N ASN A 399 21.49 -0.41 3.55
CA ASN A 399 22.48 0.65 3.58
C ASN A 399 22.29 1.63 2.41
N LYS A 400 22.74 2.89 2.55
CA LYS A 400 22.55 3.98 1.55
C LYS A 400 22.95 3.58 0.12
N LYS A 401 24.07 2.83 -0.03
CA LYS A 401 24.54 2.33 -1.33
C LYS A 401 23.57 1.32 -1.97
N LYS A 402 22.97 0.42 -1.17
CA LYS A 402 21.99 -0.55 -1.66
C LYS A 402 20.68 0.14 -2.06
N LYS A 403 20.24 1.15 -1.29
CA LYS A 403 19.08 1.98 -1.65
C LYS A 403 19.29 2.69 -2.99
N ALA A 404 20.46 3.29 -3.20
CA ALA A 404 20.79 3.92 -4.48
C ALA A 404 20.79 2.92 -5.65
N GLN A 405 21.33 1.71 -5.44
CA GLN A 405 21.29 0.65 -6.45
C GLN A 405 19.86 0.17 -6.74
N ALA A 406 19.04 -0.04 -5.71
CA ALA A 406 17.62 -0.37 -5.88
C ALA A 406 16.89 0.69 -6.70
N PHE A 407 17.09 1.96 -6.35
CA PHE A 407 16.47 3.08 -7.06
C PHE A 407 16.96 3.17 -8.52
N GLY A 408 18.23 2.87 -8.78
CA GLY A 408 18.76 2.73 -10.15
C GLY A 408 18.03 1.67 -10.96
N TRP A 409 17.69 0.52 -10.36
CA TRP A 409 16.86 -0.50 -11.03
C TRP A 409 15.42 -0.04 -11.29
N VAL A 410 14.80 0.68 -10.35
CA VAL A 410 13.48 1.31 -10.54
C VAL A 410 13.51 2.25 -11.75
N LEU A 411 14.49 3.15 -11.82
CA LEU A 411 14.61 4.08 -12.94
C LEU A 411 14.84 3.35 -14.27
N LEU A 412 15.69 2.31 -14.27
CA LEU A 412 15.94 1.52 -15.47
C LEU A 412 14.67 0.80 -15.95
N GLY A 413 13.87 0.26 -15.05
CA GLY A 413 12.57 -0.33 -15.37
C GLY A 413 11.59 0.69 -15.95
N ALA A 414 11.50 1.86 -15.34
CA ALA A 414 10.62 2.93 -15.83
C ALA A 414 11.04 3.45 -17.21
N ILE A 415 12.34 3.66 -17.44
CA ILE A 415 12.89 4.07 -18.74
C ILE A 415 12.66 2.99 -19.80
N GLY A 416 12.96 1.72 -19.47
CA GLY A 416 12.77 0.61 -20.39
C GLY A 416 11.31 0.48 -20.82
N MET A 417 10.38 0.58 -19.86
CA MET A 417 8.95 0.51 -20.13
C MET A 417 8.43 1.73 -20.91
N ALA A 418 8.91 2.94 -20.60
CA ALA A 418 8.53 4.15 -21.32
C ALA A 418 9.01 4.14 -22.78
N ILE A 419 10.22 3.62 -23.05
CA ILE A 419 10.73 3.47 -24.42
C ILE A 419 9.88 2.45 -25.17
N VAL A 420 9.61 1.30 -24.58
CA VAL A 420 8.77 0.26 -25.22
C VAL A 420 7.36 0.78 -25.48
N GLY A 421 6.76 1.46 -24.50
CA GLY A 421 5.44 2.09 -24.62
C GLY A 421 5.37 3.26 -25.60
N ALA A 422 6.49 3.77 -26.11
CA ALA A 422 6.47 4.74 -27.20
C ALA A 422 6.28 4.07 -28.58
N PHE A 423 6.54 2.77 -28.68
CA PHE A 423 6.39 1.97 -29.90
C PHE A 423 5.23 0.96 -29.83
N ALA A 424 4.67 0.74 -28.64
CA ALA A 424 3.51 -0.09 -28.34
C ALA A 424 2.27 0.78 -28.14
#